data_AF-A0A1A3P201-F1
#
_entry.id   AF-A0A1A3P201-F1
#
_cell.length_a   1.000
_cell.length_b   1.000
_cell.length_c   1.000
_cell.angle_alpha   90.00
_cell.angle_beta   90.00
_cell.angle_gamma   90.00
#
_symmetry.space_group_name_H-M   'P 1'
#
loop_
_entity.id
_entity.type
_entity.pdbx_description
1 polymer ?
#
loop_
_entity_poly.entity_id
_entity_poly.type
_entity_poly.pdbx_seq_one_letter_code
_entity_poly.pdbx_strand_id
1 'polypeptide(L)' 'MVSASVIGCVGTLIVPTRGADGTGEVLLAVRGSKETFLARSDNPLPKGTKVLVVETHGPRTVVVEPWHDPTFI' A
#
# COMPACT_ATOMS: atom_id res chain seq x y z
N MET A 1 14.29 -5.46 19.04
CA MET A 1 13.85 -4.34 18.19
C MET A 1 12.52 -4.71 17.58
N VAL A 2 11.45 -3.97 17.87
CA VAL A 2 10.15 -4.21 17.22
C VAL A 2 10.25 -3.64 15.80
N SER A 3 10.36 -4.52 14.81
CA SER A 3 10.13 -4.12 13.42
C SER A 3 8.70 -3.59 13.34
N ALA A 4 8.49 -2.32 13.01
CA ALA A 4 7.12 -1.85 12.76
C ALA A 4 6.69 -2.45 11.43
N SER A 5 5.87 -3.50 11.54
CA SER A 5 5.15 -4.00 10.39
C SER A 5 4.18 -2.92 9.93
N VAL A 6 4.19 -2.63 8.63
CA VAL A 6 3.21 -1.75 7.96
C VAL A 6 1.99 -2.54 7.47
N ILE A 7 1.95 -3.86 7.69
CA ILE A 7 0.77 -4.70 7.41
C ILE A 7 -0.41 -4.18 8.23
N GLY A 8 -1.56 -4.03 7.58
CA GLY A 8 -2.77 -3.44 8.15
C GLY A 8 -2.85 -1.92 8.03
N CYS A 9 -1.79 -1.23 7.59
CA CYS A 9 -1.87 0.20 7.32
C CYS A 9 -2.66 0.48 6.03
N VAL A 10 -3.52 1.50 6.07
CA VAL A 10 -4.19 2.03 4.88
C VAL A 10 -3.37 3.18 4.31
N GLY A 11 -3.18 3.16 2.99
CA GLY A 11 -2.38 4.10 2.23
C GLY A 11 -3.11 4.75 1.08
N THR A 12 -2.38 5.51 0.28
CA THR A 12 -2.89 6.05 -1.00
C THR A 12 -1.83 5.89 -2.07
N LEU A 13 -2.20 5.33 -3.22
CA LEU A 13 -1.29 5.21 -4.35
C LEU A 13 -0.94 6.60 -4.90
N ILE A 14 0.35 6.90 -5.00
CA ILE A 14 0.87 8.13 -5.61
C ILE A 14 1.44 7.87 -7.01
N VAL A 15 1.81 6.61 -7.30
CA VAL A 15 2.11 6.06 -8.63
C VAL A 15 1.22 4.83 -8.82
N PRO A 16 0.52 4.69 -9.97
CA PRO A 16 -0.36 3.55 -10.20
C PRO A 16 0.41 2.23 -10.23
N THR A 17 -0.20 1.16 -9.77
CA THR A 17 0.30 -0.20 -10.03
C THR A 17 -0.12 -0.64 -11.41
N ARG A 18 0.58 -1.64 -11.97
CA ARG A 18 0.30 -2.22 -13.28
C ARG A 18 -0.09 -3.69 -13.17
N GLY A 19 -0.61 -4.11 -12.00
CA GLY A 19 -0.86 -5.51 -11.70
C GLY A 19 0.45 -6.31 -11.71
N ALA A 20 0.39 -7.52 -12.26
CA ALA A 20 1.56 -8.37 -12.47
C ALA A 20 2.68 -7.71 -13.31
N ASP A 21 2.36 -6.74 -14.16
CA ASP A 21 3.31 -6.11 -15.08
C ASP A 21 4.17 -5.01 -14.44
N GLY A 22 3.89 -4.62 -13.19
CA GLY A 22 4.78 -3.67 -12.51
C GLY A 22 4.23 -3.02 -11.24
N THR A 23 5.18 -2.58 -10.41
CA THR A 23 4.88 -1.91 -9.14
C THR A 23 4.44 -0.47 -9.34
N GLY A 24 3.63 0.01 -8.40
CA GLY A 24 3.38 1.42 -8.15
C GLY A 24 4.10 1.90 -6.89
N GLU A 25 3.61 3.00 -6.34
CA GLU A 25 4.10 3.54 -5.07
C GLU A 25 2.92 3.95 -4.19
N VAL A 26 2.96 3.56 -2.93
CA VAL A 26 1.97 3.91 -1.92
C VAL A 26 2.59 4.84 -0.88
N LEU A 27 1.86 5.89 -0.50
CA LEU A 27 2.19 6.73 0.64
C LEU A 27 1.47 6.19 1.89
N LEU A 28 2.24 5.78 2.90
CA LEU A 28 1.76 5.26 4.19
C LEU A 28 2.08 6.24 5.32
N ALA A 29 1.22 6.29 6.33
CA ALA A 29 1.52 6.92 7.60
C ALA A 29 2.14 5.88 8.54
N VAL A 30 3.43 6.05 8.87
CA VAL A 30 4.19 5.16 9.74
C VAL A 30 4.73 5.99 10.90
N ARG A 31 4.31 5.67 12.13
CA ARG A 31 4.83 6.31 13.37
C ARG A 31 4.78 7.84 13.35
N GLY A 32 3.72 8.43 12.77
CA GLY A 32 3.55 9.88 12.70
C GLY A 32 4.25 10.55 11.51
N SER A 33 5.02 9.82 10.72
CA SER A 33 5.66 10.29 9.49
C SER A 33 4.98 9.69 8.26
N LYS A 34 5.08 10.36 7.11
CA LYS A 34 4.67 9.80 5.83
C LYS A 34 5.87 9.19 5.12
N GLU A 35 5.71 7.97 4.65
CA GLU A 35 6.75 7.23 3.94
C GLU A 35 6.18 6.59 2.67
N THR A 36 6.96 6.61 1.59
CA THR A 36 6.60 5.94 0.33
C THR A 36 7.09 4.50 0.31
N PHE A 37 6.32 3.56 -0.22
CA PHE A 37 6.73 2.16 -0.39
C PHE A 37 6.42 1.71 -1.82
N LEU A 38 7.23 0.80 -2.37
CA LEU A 38 6.88 0.13 -3.61
C LEU A 38 5.63 -0.73 -3.38
N ALA A 39 4.61 -0.54 -4.20
CA ALA A 39 3.33 -1.23 -4.07
C ALA A 39 3.16 -2.26 -5.18
N ARG A 40 2.89 -3.50 -4.79
CA ARG A 40 2.45 -4.59 -5.67
C ARG A 40 0.97 -4.85 -5.44
N SER A 41 0.26 -5.17 -6.51
CA SER A 41 -1.13 -5.62 -6.47
C SER A 41 -1.34 -6.59 -7.63
N ASP A 42 -2.32 -7.48 -7.52
CA ASP A 42 -2.62 -8.45 -8.59
C ASP A 42 -3.22 -7.75 -9.81
N ASN A 43 -4.12 -6.79 -9.58
CA ASN A 43 -4.77 -5.99 -10.61
C ASN A 43 -4.17 -4.58 -10.69
N PRO A 44 -4.19 -3.91 -11.86
CA PRO A 44 -3.81 -2.50 -11.97
C PRO A 44 -4.70 -1.61 -11.11
N LEU A 45 -4.09 -0.76 -10.29
CA LEU A 45 -4.78 0.21 -9.44
C LEU A 45 -4.36 1.64 -9.81
N PRO A 46 -5.31 2.54 -10.09
CA PRO A 46 -4.99 3.90 -10.48
C PRO A 46 -4.39 4.71 -9.32
N LYS A 47 -3.68 5.79 -9.65
CA LYS A 47 -3.24 6.79 -8.67
C LYS A 47 -4.45 7.33 -7.90
N GLY A 48 -4.27 7.56 -6.60
CA GLY A 48 -5.33 8.04 -5.70
C GLY A 48 -6.14 6.93 -5.04
N THR A 49 -6.01 5.67 -5.49
CA THR A 49 -6.69 4.53 -4.86
C THR A 49 -6.26 4.38 -3.41
N LYS A 50 -7.23 4.24 -2.50
CA LYS A 50 -7.00 3.82 -1.12
C LYS A 50 -6.71 2.33 -1.11
N VAL A 51 -5.65 1.93 -0.42
CA VAL A 51 -5.21 0.54 -0.40
C VAL A 51 -4.83 0.11 1.00
N LEU A 52 -5.04 -1.16 1.31
CA LEU A 52 -4.62 -1.82 2.55
C LEU A 52 -3.35 -2.62 2.29
N VAL A 53 -2.34 -2.48 3.14
CA VAL A 53 -1.17 -3.37 3.10
C VAL A 53 -1.53 -4.72 3.68
N VAL A 54 -1.41 -5.77 2.89
CA VAL A 54 -1.74 -7.16 3.29
C VAL A 54 -0.49 -8.00 3.54
N GLU A 55 0.65 -7.65 2.92
CA GLU A 55 1.93 -8.36 3.06
C GLU A 55 3.12 -7.41 2.81
N THR A 56 4.32 -7.81 3.25
CA THR A 56 5.59 -7.12 2.96
C THR A 56 6.58 -8.07 2.27
N HIS A 57 7.15 -7.68 1.13
CA HIS A 57 8.25 -8.38 0.46
C HIS A 57 9.58 -7.66 0.70
N GLY A 58 10.04 -7.65 1.96
CA GLY A 58 11.23 -6.93 2.37
C GLY A 58 10.94 -5.51 2.90
N PRO A 59 11.98 -4.67 3.09
CA PRO A 59 11.86 -3.47 3.92
C PRO A 59 11.09 -2.31 3.26
N ARG A 60 10.99 -2.28 1.93
CA ARG A 60 10.42 -1.15 1.16
C ARG A 60 9.40 -1.54 0.10
N THR A 61 8.96 -2.81 0.11
CA THR A 61 8.00 -3.34 -0.85
C THR A 61 6.84 -3.97 -0.10
N VAL A 62 5.62 -3.58 -0.47
CA VAL A 62 4.38 -4.04 0.13
C VAL A 62 3.46 -4.61 -0.94
N VAL A 63 2.66 -5.60 -0.55
CA VAL A 63 1.50 -6.05 -1.32
C VAL A 63 0.27 -5.32 -0.79
N VAL A 64 -0.55 -4.81 -1.70
CA VAL A 64 -1.70 -3.99 -1.36
C VAL A 64 -2.94 -4.42 -2.13
N GLU A 65 -4.08 -4.32 -1.45
CA GLU A 65 -5.41 -4.54 -2.01
C GLU A 65 -6.25 -3.26 -1.93
N PRO A 66 -7.24 -3.05 -2.82
CA PRO A 66 -8.17 -1.93 -2.70
C PRO A 66 -8.84 -1.91 -1.31
N TRP A 67 -8.78 -0.75 -0.65
CA TRP A 67 -9.44 -0.55 0.64
C TRP A 67 -10.82 0.07 0.42
N HIS A 68 -11.85 -0.67 0.81
CA HIS A 68 -13.22 -0.19 0.90
C HIS A 68 -13.50 0.12 2.37
N ASP A 69 -13.75 1.39 2.69
CA ASP A 69 -13.99 1.80 4.07
C ASP A 69 -15.27 1.12 4.61
N PRO A 70 -15.18 0.32 5.69
CA PRO A 70 -16.32 -0.41 6.23
C PRO A 70 -17.34 0.50 6.93
N THR A 71 -17.07 1.80 7.07
CA THR A 71 -18.00 2.77 7.66
C THR A 71 -18.91 3.44 6.64
N PHE A 72 -18.75 3.14 5.35
CA PHE A 72 -19.56 3.70 4.26
C PHE A 72 -20.85 2.91 3.95
N ILE A 73 -21.37 2.16 4.93
CA ILE A 73 -22.66 1.43 4.91
C ILE A 73 -23.77 2.22 5.59
#